data_AF-A0A835SEZ2-F1
#
_entry.id   AF-A0A835SEZ2-F1
#
_cell.length_a   1.000
_cell.length_b   1.000
_cell.length_c   1.000
_cell.angle_alpha   90.00
_cell.angle_beta   90.00
_cell.angle_gamma   90.00
#
_symmetry.space_group_name_H-M   'P 1'
#
loop_
_entity.id
_entity.type
_entity.pdbx_description
1 polymer ?
#
loop_
_entity_poly.entity_id
_entity_poly.type
_entity_poly.pdbx_seq_one_letter_code
_entity_poly.pdbx_strand_id
1 'polypeptide(L)'
;MLLAEHLADQALGKVPFYYHAKFAALLWLQLPQTRGAAYLYNRFYKPALVQYGPHIDAVLAKGHNLLANLYAMYKVPIEAAVALGLQAWKSLVAAVKALSEEKKAAGDKKGDAVKPHAA
;
A
#
# COMPACT_ATOMS: atom_id res chain seq x y z
N MET A 1 42.00 -7.43 8.01
CA MET A 1 41.90 -8.38 9.15
C MET A 1 43.00 -8.10 10.17
N LEU A 2 44.28 -8.12 9.79
CA LEU A 2 45.43 -7.81 10.67
C LEU A 2 45.40 -6.44 11.37
N LEU A 3 44.90 -5.38 10.70
CA LEU A 3 44.76 -4.07 11.35
C LEU A 3 43.73 -4.11 12.50
N ALA A 4 42.65 -4.89 12.37
CA ALA A 4 41.61 -4.98 13.38
C ALA A 4 42.08 -5.77 14.61
N GLU A 5 42.85 -6.85 14.40
CA GLU A 5 43.49 -7.60 15.48
C GLU A 5 44.54 -6.76 16.22
N HIS A 6 45.38 -6.02 15.49
CA HIS A 6 46.38 -5.15 16.11
C HIS A 6 45.76 -3.97 16.88
N LEU A 7 44.67 -3.38 16.36
CA LEU A 7 43.88 -2.37 17.08
C LEU A 7 43.21 -2.95 18.32
N ALA A 8 42.72 -4.20 18.26
CA ALA A 8 42.10 -4.87 19.39
C ALA A 8 43.12 -5.16 20.51
N ASP A 9 44.29 -5.71 20.18
CA ASP A 9 45.36 -5.98 21.15
C ASP A 9 45.94 -4.70 21.77
N GLN A 10 46.06 -3.63 20.98
CA GLN A 10 46.56 -2.35 21.45
C GLN A 10 45.51 -1.58 22.28
N ALA A 11 44.21 -1.74 21.97
CA ALA A 11 43.10 -1.24 22.78
C ALA A 11 42.92 -2.03 24.09
N LEU A 12 43.14 -3.36 24.05
CA LEU A 12 43.07 -4.23 25.22
C LEU A 12 44.26 -4.03 26.17
N GLY A 13 45.44 -3.69 25.65
CA GLY A 13 46.67 -3.62 26.44
C GLY A 13 47.01 -2.26 27.06
N LYS A 14 46.47 -1.12 26.56
CA LYS A 14 47.16 0.17 26.80
C LYS A 14 46.37 1.44 27.08
N VAL A 15 45.08 1.40 27.42
CA VAL A 15 44.41 2.68 27.74
C VAL A 15 43.88 2.65 29.18
N PRO A 16 44.73 2.94 30.19
CA PRO A 16 44.29 3.15 31.58
C PRO A 16 43.20 4.23 31.71
N PHE A 17 43.06 5.10 30.71
CA PHE A 17 42.02 6.13 30.59
C PHE A 17 40.79 5.74 29.75
N TYR A 18 40.70 4.52 29.21
CA TYR A 18 39.58 4.15 28.32
C TYR A 18 38.25 4.13 29.07
N TYR A 19 38.25 3.59 30.29
CA TYR A 19 37.06 3.61 31.14
C TYR A 19 36.63 5.03 31.50
N HIS A 20 37.59 5.93 31.74
CA HIS A 20 37.33 7.33 32.07
C HIS A 20 36.78 8.10 30.87
N ALA A 21 37.36 7.91 29.68
CA ALA A 21 36.86 8.51 28.44
C ALA A 21 35.49 7.96 28.06
N LYS A 22 35.27 6.65 28.19
CA LYS A 22 33.98 5.99 27.97
C LYS A 22 32.93 6.50 28.95
N PHE A 23 33.28 6.62 30.23
CA PHE A 23 32.39 7.15 31.26
C PHE A 23 32.07 8.63 31.02
N ALA A 24 33.06 9.45 30.68
CA ALA A 24 32.86 10.84 30.31
C ALA A 24 31.98 11.00 29.05
N ALA A 25 32.19 10.15 28.03
CA ALA A 25 31.35 10.12 26.84
C ALA A 25 29.90 9.71 27.18
N LEU A 26 29.72 8.69 28.02
CA LEU A 26 28.40 8.29 28.51
C LEU A 26 27.74 9.40 29.32
N LEU A 27 28.45 10.02 30.27
CA LEU A 27 27.93 11.15 31.05
C LEU A 27 27.52 12.30 30.13
N TRP A 28 28.37 12.64 29.16
CA TRP A 28 28.12 13.71 28.19
C TRP A 28 26.94 13.42 27.26
N LEU A 29 26.63 12.15 26.99
CA LEU A 29 25.47 11.70 26.21
C LEU A 29 24.20 11.59 27.06
N GLN A 30 24.32 11.13 28.31
CA GLN A 30 23.23 10.90 29.25
C GLN A 30 22.71 12.21 29.85
N LEU A 31 23.56 13.22 29.99
CA LEU A 31 23.16 14.53 30.50
C LEU A 31 22.41 15.33 29.40
N PRO A 32 21.11 15.62 29.58
CA PRO A 32 20.34 16.38 28.59
C PRO A 32 20.81 17.85 28.49
N GLN A 33 21.49 18.36 29.53
CA GLN A 33 22.01 19.73 29.61
C GLN A 33 23.19 20.01 28.67
N THR A 34 24.05 19.02 28.39
CA THR A 34 25.23 19.19 27.51
C THR A 34 24.90 19.00 26.04
N ARG A 35 23.67 18.52 25.71
CA ARG A 35 23.19 18.26 24.34
C ARG A 35 24.19 17.46 23.48
N GLY A 36 25.05 16.66 24.11
CA GLY A 36 26.14 15.96 23.43
C GLY A 36 25.64 14.97 22.38
N ALA A 37 24.56 14.27 22.71
CA ALA A 37 23.85 13.40 21.78
C ALA A 37 23.33 14.15 20.55
N ALA A 38 22.74 15.35 20.75
CA ALA A 38 22.21 16.17 19.66
C ALA A 38 23.33 16.77 18.79
N TYR A 39 24.47 17.13 19.38
CA TYR A 39 25.64 17.59 18.63
C TYR A 39 26.22 16.46 17.76
N LEU A 40 26.40 15.27 18.33
CA LEU A 40 26.89 14.10 17.60
C LEU A 40 25.93 13.70 16.48
N TYR A 41 24.62 13.69 16.77
CA TYR A 41 23.58 13.44 15.79
C TYR A 41 23.63 14.44 14.63
N ASN A 42 23.65 15.73 14.92
CA ASN A 42 23.67 16.77 13.88
C ASN A 42 24.98 16.81 13.07
N ARG A 43 26.11 16.42 13.66
CA ARG A 43 27.42 16.50 13.00
C ARG A 43 27.77 15.27 12.17
N PHE A 44 27.39 14.08 12.63
CA PHE A 44 27.79 12.81 12.00
C PHE A 44 26.62 12.04 11.40
N TYR A 45 25.54 11.87 12.17
CA TYR A 45 24.41 11.05 11.72
C TYR A 45 23.55 11.79 10.69
N LYS A 46 23.31 13.08 10.89
CA LYS A 46 22.52 13.93 9.99
C LYS A 46 23.07 13.98 8.57
N PRO A 47 24.36 14.27 8.30
CA PRO A 47 24.87 14.25 6.94
C PRO A 47 24.82 12.86 6.30
N ALA A 48 25.04 11.79 7.06
CA ALA A 48 24.86 10.43 6.56
C ALA A 48 23.39 10.14 6.18
N LEU A 49 22.43 10.50 7.04
CA LEU A 49 21.00 10.35 6.77
C LEU A 49 20.52 11.20 5.59
N VAL A 50 21.04 12.43 5.44
CA VAL A 50 20.73 13.32 4.30
C VAL A 50 21.32 12.80 2.99
N GLN A 51 22.43 12.06 3.02
CA GLN A 51 23.01 11.46 1.82
C GLN A 51 22.18 10.28 1.29
N TYR A 52 21.59 9.49 2.18
CA TYR A 52 20.79 8.31 1.80
C TYR A 52 19.28 8.57 1.72
N GLY A 53 18.78 9.62 2.36
CA GLY A 53 17.37 10.05 2.29
C GLY A 53 16.84 10.22 0.86
N PRO A 54 17.52 10.94 -0.05
CA PRO A 54 17.04 11.17 -1.41
C PRO A 54 16.88 9.88 -2.22
N HIS A 55 17.71 8.88 -1.95
CA HIS A 55 17.62 7.58 -2.63
C HIS A 55 16.38 6.81 -2.15
N ILE A 56 16.13 6.81 -0.84
CA ILE A 56 14.94 6.19 -0.23
C ILE A 56 13.68 6.90 -0.71
N ASP A 57 13.68 8.24 -0.72
CA ASP A 57 12.55 9.04 -1.20
C ASP A 57 12.29 8.81 -2.69
N ALA A 58 13.33 8.69 -3.52
CA ALA A 58 13.19 8.39 -4.95
C ALA A 58 12.62 6.99 -5.19
N VAL A 59 13.03 5.98 -4.42
CA VAL A 59 12.49 4.62 -4.50
C VAL A 59 11.03 4.59 -4.05
N LEU A 60 10.70 5.28 -2.95
CA LEU A 60 9.34 5.36 -2.44
C LEU A 60 8.40 6.09 -3.42
N ALA A 61 8.85 7.19 -4.02
CA ALA A 61 8.10 7.92 -5.03
C ALA A 61 7.86 7.07 -6.28
N LYS A 62 8.86 6.30 -6.74
CA LYS A 62 8.68 5.33 -7.83
C LYS A 62 7.64 4.26 -7.48
N GLY A 63 7.70 3.70 -6.28
CA GLY A 63 6.71 2.73 -5.80
C GLY A 63 5.29 3.29 -5.78
N HIS A 64 5.13 4.51 -5.27
CA HIS A 64 3.83 5.19 -5.24
C HIS A 64 3.28 5.43 -6.65
N ASN A 65 4.11 5.91 -7.58
CA ASN A 65 3.70 6.15 -8.96
C ASN A 65 3.31 4.87 -9.70
N LEU A 66 4.01 3.75 -9.45
CA LEU A 66 3.65 2.45 -10.02
C LEU A 66 2.28 1.98 -9.50
N LEU A 67 2.04 2.08 -8.19
CA LEU A 67 0.76 1.70 -7.60
C LEU A 67 -0.38 2.60 -8.10
N ALA A 68 -0.16 3.91 -8.17
CA ALA A 68 -1.13 4.86 -8.71
C ALA A 68 -1.46 4.57 -10.19
N ASN A 69 -0.44 4.24 -11.00
CA ASN A 69 -0.63 3.91 -12.41
C ASN A 69 -1.37 2.57 -12.59
N LEU A 70 -1.01 1.53 -11.82
CA LEU A 70 -1.73 0.24 -11.84
C LEU A 70 -3.20 0.41 -11.42
N TYR A 71 -3.45 1.21 -10.38
CA TYR A 71 -4.79 1.52 -9.93
C TYR A 71 -5.60 2.25 -11.01
N ALA A 72 -5.01 3.26 -11.65
CA ALA A 72 -5.66 4.01 -12.74
C ALA A 72 -5.93 3.10 -13.96
N MET A 73 -4.96 2.27 -14.33
CA MET A 73 -5.06 1.36 -15.47
C MET A 73 -6.13 0.28 -15.27
N TYR A 74 -6.36 -0.17 -14.03
CA TYR A 74 -7.39 -1.17 -13.73
C TYR A 74 -8.78 -0.56 -13.54
N LYS A 75 -8.90 0.64 -12.94
CA LYS A 75 -10.20 1.27 -12.64
C LYS A 75 -10.99 1.67 -13.89
N VAL A 76 -10.33 2.28 -14.88
CA VAL A 76 -10.97 2.78 -16.13
C VAL A 76 -11.68 1.68 -16.93
N PRO A 77 -11.06 0.52 -17.24
CA PRO A 77 -11.73 -0.52 -18.02
C PRO A 77 -12.87 -1.20 -17.26
N ILE A 78 -12.79 -1.28 -15.93
CA ILE A 78 -13.82 -1.94 -15.12
C ILE A 78 -15.09 -1.11 -15.07
N GLU A 79 -14.98 0.19 -14.87
CA GLU A 79 -16.16 1.06 -14.84
C GLU A 79 -16.86 1.06 -16.21
N ALA A 80 -16.10 1.05 -17.31
CA ALA A 80 -16.64 0.90 -18.66
C ALA A 80 -17.32 -0.46 -18.88
N ALA A 81 -16.68 -1.57 -18.45
CA ALA A 81 -17.24 -2.91 -18.56
C ALA A 81 -18.51 -3.09 -17.71
N VAL A 82 -18.53 -2.55 -16.48
CA VAL A 82 -19.67 -2.56 -15.57
C VAL A 82 -20.82 -1.73 -16.13
N ALA A 83 -20.55 -0.56 -16.72
CA ALA A 83 -21.57 0.26 -17.36
C ALA A 83 -22.24 -0.48 -18.53
N LEU A 84 -21.44 -1.10 -19.40
CA LEU A 84 -21.93 -1.89 -20.54
C LEU A 84 -22.77 -3.09 -20.07
N GLY A 85 -22.28 -3.81 -19.05
CA GLY A 85 -22.99 -4.95 -18.45
C GLY A 85 -24.34 -4.54 -17.83
N LEU A 86 -24.37 -3.41 -17.12
CA LEU A 86 -25.61 -2.89 -16.53
C LEU A 86 -26.62 -2.47 -17.61
N GLN A 87 -26.14 -1.87 -18.70
CA GLN A 87 -26.99 -1.41 -19.80
C GLN A 87 -27.59 -2.61 -20.56
N ALA A 88 -26.79 -3.64 -20.83
CA ALA A 88 -27.25 -4.89 -21.42
C ALA A 88 -28.24 -5.64 -20.49
N TRP A 89 -28.01 -5.63 -19.18
CA TRP A 89 -28.93 -6.22 -18.22
C TRP A 89 -30.29 -5.53 -18.23
N LYS A 90 -30.31 -4.19 -18.22
CA LYS A 90 -31.56 -3.40 -18.24
C LYS A 90 -32.39 -3.67 -19.50
N SER A 91 -31.78 -3.73 -20.68
CA SER A 91 -32.50 -4.01 -21.92
C SER A 91 -33.04 -5.44 -21.98
N LEU A 92 -32.28 -6.41 -21.47
CA LEU A 92 -32.71 -7.80 -21.38
C LEU A 92 -33.91 -7.95 -20.43
N VAL A 93 -33.86 -7.33 -19.25
CA VAL A 93 -34.96 -7.33 -18.28
C VAL A 93 -36.22 -6.68 -18.88
N ALA A 94 -36.07 -5.57 -19.62
CA ALA A 94 -37.19 -4.92 -20.28
C ALA A 94 -37.81 -5.81 -21.37
N ALA A 95 -36.99 -6.47 -22.20
CA ALA A 95 -37.43 -7.39 -23.24
C ALA A 95 -38.15 -8.62 -22.66
N VAL A 96 -37.61 -9.23 -21.59
CA VAL A 96 -38.24 -10.36 -20.89
C VAL A 96 -39.59 -9.95 -20.29
N LYS A 97 -39.69 -8.75 -19.72
CA LYS A 97 -40.95 -8.24 -19.17
C LYS A 97 -42.00 -8.05 -20.27
N ALA A 98 -41.62 -7.52 -21.43
CA ALA A 98 -42.52 -7.38 -22.58
C ALA A 98 -43.04 -8.75 -23.09
N LEU A 99 -42.16 -9.76 -23.17
CA LEU A 99 -42.56 -11.12 -23.55
C LEU A 99 -43.44 -11.80 -22.49
N SER A 100 -43.26 -11.48 -21.21
CA SER A 100 -44.10 -12.00 -20.12
C SER A 100 -45.52 -11.42 -20.16
N GLU A 101 -45.66 -10.14 -20.49
CA GLU A 101 -46.96 -9.48 -20.71
C GLU A 101 -47.68 -10.07 -21.94
N GLU A 102 -46.95 -10.32 -23.03
CA GLU A 102 -47.50 -10.96 -24.25
C GLU A 102 -47.96 -12.41 -23.98
N LYS A 103 -47.16 -13.20 -23.23
CA LYS A 103 -47.57 -14.55 -22.81
C LYS A 103 -48.74 -14.55 -21.83
N LYS A 104 -48.86 -13.55 -20.95
CA LYS A 104 -50.04 -13.41 -20.06
C LYS A 104 -51.30 -13.12 -20.87
N ALA A 105 -51.24 -12.24 -21.87
CA ALA A 105 -52.37 -11.93 -22.75
C ALA A 105 -52.79 -13.12 -23.64
N ALA A 106 -51.84 -13.97 -24.07
CA ALA A 106 -52.13 -15.17 -24.86
C ALA A 106 -52.62 -16.36 -24.01
N GLY A 107 -52.16 -16.48 -22.76
CA GLY A 107 -52.60 -17.52 -21.81
C GLY A 107 -54.04 -17.32 -21.33
N ASP A 108 -54.46 -16.07 -21.13
CA ASP A 108 -55.83 -15.71 -20.74
C ASP A 108 -56.86 -16.10 -21.81
N LYS A 109 -56.53 -15.90 -23.10
CA LYS A 109 -57.40 -16.30 -24.22
C LYS A 109 -57.52 -17.80 -24.45
N LYS A 110 -56.56 -18.62 -23.99
CA LYS A 110 -56.60 -20.09 -24.17
C LYS A 110 -57.37 -20.81 -23.06
N GLY A 111 -57.56 -20.17 -21.90
CA GLY A 111 -58.37 -20.69 -20.79
C GLY A 111 -59.87 -20.67 -21.04
N ASP A 112 -60.37 -19.73 -21.85
CA ASP A 112 -61.80 -19.59 -22.15
C ASP A 112 -62.29 -20.45 -23.34
N ALA A 113 -61.37 -21.00 -24.13
CA ALA A 113 -61.71 -21.87 -25.29
C ALA A 113 -61.80 -23.37 -24.94
N VAL A 114 -61.49 -23.77 -23.70
CA VAL A 114 -61.53 -25.18 -23.24
C VAL A 114 -62.47 -25.30 -22.03
N LYS A 115 -63.75 -25.00 -22.22
CA LYS A 115 -64.81 -25.57 -21.38
C LYS A 115 -65.45 -26.71 -22.19
N PRO A 116 -65.34 -27.97 -21.74
CA PRO A 116 -65.86 -29.11 -22.48
C PRO A 116 -67.39 -29.02 -22.58
N HIS A 117 -67.90 -29.22 -23.80
CA HIS A 117 -69.30 -29.52 -24.06
C HIS A 117 -69.62 -30.85 -23.35
N ALA A 118 -70.10 -30.76 -22.12
CA ALA A 118 -70.81 -31.85 -21.46
C ALA A 118 -72.27 -31.77 -21.93
N ALA A 119 -72.67 -32.71 -22.77
CA ALA A 119 -74.06 -33.08 -23.05
C ALA A 119 -74.08 -34.58 -23.39
#